data_AF-A0A1M6KZ85-F1
#
_entry.id   AF-A0A1M6KZ85-F1
#
_cell.length_a   1.000
_cell.length_b   1.000
_cell.length_c   1.000
_cell.angle_alpha   90.00
_cell.angle_beta   90.00
_cell.angle_gamma   90.00
#
_symmetry.space_group_name_H-M   'P 1'
#
loop_
_entity.id
_entity.type
_entity.pdbx_description
1 polymer ?
#
loop_
_entity_poly.entity_id
_entity_poly.type
_entity_poly.pdbx_seq_one_letter_code
_entity_poly.pdbx_strand_id
1 'polypeptide(L)'
;MNKIVVFTGAGVSKDSGVPTFEDLGDLRQKLSRRYFNENPEDFYKILKKLDDTAKKAEPNPAHIAIAKYNIPVITMNIDSLHKRAGSTNVIEIHGNLEYVYCPKCRKKYDIEIAYKNIYSKCCSEVLNPNVVLYGDMIPKYTEALELVTNTEMLLVIGTSFYTSTATDLVGWAKRAGAKIEIINQNAKELVPKFLRDFFNK
;
A
#
# COMPACT_ATOMS: atom_id res chain seq x y z
N MET A 1 14.14 -18.61 2.96
CA MET A 1 14.76 -17.29 3.19
C MET A 1 14.86 -16.58 1.87
N ASN A 2 14.33 -15.35 1.77
CA ASN A 2 14.40 -14.54 0.56
C ASN A 2 15.72 -13.76 0.51
N LYS A 3 16.33 -13.60 -0.67
CA LYS A 3 17.54 -12.77 -0.83
C LYS A 3 17.25 -11.28 -0.58
N ILE A 4 16.07 -10.84 -1.00
CA ILE A 4 15.62 -9.46 -0.87
C ILE A 4 14.10 -9.43 -0.79
N VAL A 5 13.58 -8.56 0.07
CA VAL A 5 12.16 -8.17 0.14
C VAL A 5 12.11 -6.66 -0.05
N VAL A 6 11.09 -6.17 -0.76
CA VAL A 6 10.85 -4.74 -0.92
C VAL A 6 9.72 -4.30 0.00
N PHE A 7 9.92 -3.20 0.72
CA PHE A 7 8.88 -2.53 1.49
C PHE A 7 8.66 -1.11 0.96
N THR A 8 7.44 -0.77 0.55
CA THR A 8 7.15 0.50 -0.12
C THR A 8 6.10 1.35 0.60
N GLY A 9 6.29 2.67 0.52
CA GLY A 9 5.29 3.68 0.87
C GLY A 9 4.98 4.61 -0.32
N ALA A 10 4.19 5.65 -0.07
CA ALA A 10 3.62 6.48 -1.14
C ALA A 10 4.67 7.17 -2.02
N GLY A 11 5.88 7.39 -1.52
CA GLY A 11 6.96 8.02 -2.27
C GLY A 11 7.38 7.23 -3.51
N VAL A 12 7.19 5.89 -3.56
CA VAL A 12 7.49 5.11 -4.77
C VAL A 12 6.56 5.46 -5.94
N SER A 13 5.33 5.90 -5.64
CA SER A 13 4.29 6.23 -6.61
C SER A 13 4.23 7.72 -6.96
N LYS A 14 5.08 8.56 -6.35
CA LYS A 14 5.08 10.02 -6.57
C LYS A 14 5.35 10.39 -8.03
N ASP A 15 6.36 9.78 -8.65
CA ASP A 15 6.67 9.97 -10.08
C ASP A 15 5.60 9.39 -11.02
N SER A 16 4.65 8.60 -10.49
CA SER A 16 3.48 8.11 -11.24
C SER A 16 2.27 9.04 -11.13
N GLY A 17 2.39 10.18 -10.42
CA GLY A 17 1.30 11.13 -10.22
C GLY A 17 0.37 10.81 -9.04
N VAL A 18 0.71 9.81 -8.21
CA VAL A 18 -0.03 9.52 -6.97
C VAL A 18 0.53 10.41 -5.85
N PRO A 19 -0.30 11.24 -5.19
CA PRO A 19 0.17 12.12 -4.11
C PRO A 19 0.62 11.30 -2.90
N THR A 20 1.65 11.79 -2.21
CA THR A 20 2.05 11.22 -0.93
C THR A 20 1.11 11.66 0.19
N PHE A 21 1.14 10.98 1.34
CA PHE A 21 0.36 11.38 2.51
C PHE A 21 0.68 12.79 3.02
N GLU A 22 1.90 13.29 2.77
CA GLU A 22 2.29 14.66 3.12
C GLU A 22 1.65 15.67 2.15
N ASP A 23 1.53 15.32 0.88
CA ASP A 23 0.90 16.14 -0.15
C ASP A 23 -0.63 16.25 0.04
N LEU A 24 -1.24 15.37 0.85
CA LEU A 24 -2.68 15.36 1.11
C LEU A 24 -3.16 16.47 2.06
N GLY A 25 -2.26 17.11 2.81
CA GLY A 25 -2.61 18.18 3.76
C GLY A 25 -3.75 17.78 4.71
N ASP A 26 -4.79 18.64 4.81
CA ASP A 26 -5.94 18.43 5.69
C ASP A 26 -6.77 17.19 5.37
N LEU A 27 -6.69 16.68 4.13
CA LEU A 27 -7.41 15.47 3.73
C LEU A 27 -7.00 14.27 4.58
N ARG A 28 -5.76 14.26 5.07
CA ARG A 28 -5.22 13.21 5.92
C ARG A 28 -6.04 12.98 7.19
N GLN A 29 -6.59 14.03 7.79
CA GLN A 29 -7.40 13.92 9.01
C GLN A 29 -8.72 13.18 8.76
N LYS A 30 -9.19 13.19 7.51
CA LYS A 30 -10.40 12.48 7.06
C LYS A 30 -10.17 11.00 6.76
N LEU A 31 -8.92 10.53 6.77
CA LEU A 31 -8.56 9.13 6.51
C LEU A 31 -8.51 8.29 7.80
N SER A 32 -9.52 8.44 8.66
CA SER A 32 -9.62 7.73 9.95
C SER A 32 -10.91 6.92 10.05
N ARG A 33 -10.88 5.81 10.82
CA ARG A 33 -12.05 4.99 11.12
C ARG A 33 -13.18 5.81 11.73
N ARG A 34 -12.82 6.74 12.63
CA ARG A 34 -13.77 7.66 13.25
C ARG A 34 -14.47 8.53 12.20
N TYR A 35 -13.71 9.16 11.30
CA TYR A 35 -14.29 10.01 10.26
C TYR A 35 -15.21 9.25 9.32
N PHE A 36 -14.81 8.03 8.92
CA PHE A 36 -15.67 7.16 8.11
C PHE A 36 -17.00 6.82 8.81
N ASN A 37 -16.95 6.48 10.10
CA ASN A 37 -18.16 6.15 10.86
C ASN A 37 -19.10 7.35 11.01
N GLU A 38 -18.54 8.55 11.20
CA GLU A 38 -19.30 9.79 11.38
C GLU A 38 -19.79 10.39 10.05
N ASN A 39 -19.03 10.23 8.95
CA ASN A 39 -19.25 10.91 7.67
C ASN A 39 -19.02 9.96 6.45
N PRO A 40 -19.75 8.84 6.34
CA PRO A 40 -19.45 7.81 5.34
C PRO A 40 -19.61 8.30 3.89
N GLU A 41 -20.58 9.16 3.61
CA GLU A 41 -20.78 9.71 2.26
C GLU A 41 -19.63 10.63 1.81
N ASP A 42 -19.19 11.56 2.68
CA ASP A 42 -18.04 12.42 2.37
C ASP A 42 -16.76 11.59 2.22
N PHE A 43 -16.58 10.60 3.10
CA PHE A 43 -15.47 9.66 3.00
C PHE A 43 -15.44 8.95 1.64
N TYR A 44 -16.57 8.44 1.13
CA TYR A 44 -16.61 7.78 -0.18
C TYR A 44 -16.36 8.74 -1.35
N LYS A 45 -16.73 10.02 -1.24
CA LYS A 45 -16.34 11.05 -2.23
C LYS A 45 -14.83 11.26 -2.26
N ILE A 46 -14.18 11.25 -1.10
CA ILE A 46 -12.72 11.36 -0.96
C ILE A 46 -12.05 10.12 -1.54
N LEU A 47 -12.50 8.93 -1.13
CA LEU A 47 -11.96 7.66 -1.59
C LEU A 47 -12.06 7.54 -3.11
N LYS A 48 -13.17 8.00 -3.70
CA LYS A 48 -13.34 8.05 -5.16
C LYS A 48 -12.29 8.93 -5.84
N LYS A 49 -11.98 10.11 -5.30
CA LYS A 49 -10.93 10.98 -5.87
C LYS A 49 -9.55 10.33 -5.83
N LEU A 50 -9.24 9.61 -4.75
CA LEU A 50 -7.99 8.85 -4.62
C LEU A 50 -7.94 7.71 -5.63
N ASP A 51 -9.04 6.97 -5.81
CA ASP A 51 -9.14 5.90 -6.80
C ASP A 51 -9.04 6.42 -8.24
N ASP A 52 -9.75 7.50 -8.58
CA ASP A 52 -9.65 8.14 -9.89
C ASP A 52 -8.21 8.60 -10.19
N THR A 53 -7.45 9.00 -9.18
CA THR A 53 -6.04 9.36 -9.31
C THR A 53 -5.18 8.11 -9.55
N ALA A 54 -5.37 7.06 -8.75
CA ALA A 54 -4.63 5.79 -8.89
C ALA A 54 -4.89 5.11 -10.25
N LYS A 55 -6.13 5.12 -10.74
CA LYS A 55 -6.52 4.57 -12.05
C LYS A 55 -5.86 5.29 -13.23
N LYS A 56 -5.55 6.59 -13.09
CA LYS A 56 -4.85 7.38 -14.13
C LYS A 56 -3.33 7.26 -14.07
N ALA A 57 -2.79 6.93 -12.90
CA ALA A 57 -1.35 6.72 -12.73
C ALA A 57 -0.90 5.48 -13.50
N GLU A 58 0.34 5.46 -14.00
CA GLU A 58 0.96 4.28 -14.60
C GLU A 58 2.19 3.83 -13.80
N PRO A 59 2.53 2.53 -13.77
CA PRO A 59 3.72 2.07 -13.06
C PRO A 59 4.99 2.71 -13.64
N ASN A 60 5.78 3.32 -12.77
CA ASN A 60 7.06 3.93 -13.15
C ASN A 60 8.22 2.89 -13.17
N PRO A 61 9.44 3.27 -13.61
CA PRO A 61 10.57 2.35 -13.69
C PRO A 61 10.93 1.62 -12.39
N ALA A 62 10.66 2.19 -11.21
CA ALA A 62 10.89 1.49 -9.94
C ALA A 62 9.98 0.26 -9.81
N HIS A 63 8.68 0.42 -10.07
CA HIS A 63 7.72 -0.69 -10.05
C HIS A 63 8.08 -1.76 -11.09
N ILE A 64 8.43 -1.32 -12.30
CA ILE A 64 8.80 -2.23 -13.41
C ILE A 64 10.06 -3.03 -13.05
N ALA A 65 11.06 -2.39 -12.44
CA ALA A 65 12.28 -3.08 -12.03
C ALA A 65 12.01 -4.12 -10.93
N ILE A 66 11.18 -3.79 -9.94
CA ILE A 66 10.77 -4.71 -8.88
C ILE A 66 10.06 -5.93 -9.46
N ALA A 67 9.09 -5.70 -10.36
CA ALA A 67 8.34 -6.75 -11.04
C ALA A 67 9.26 -7.66 -11.89
N LYS A 68 10.20 -7.06 -12.63
CA LYS A 68 11.15 -7.77 -13.49
C LYS A 68 11.97 -8.84 -12.75
N TYR A 69 12.39 -8.54 -11.51
CA TYR A 69 13.17 -9.48 -10.69
C TYR A 69 12.30 -10.39 -9.82
N ASN A 70 10.97 -10.34 -9.96
CA ASN A 70 10.01 -11.15 -9.21
C ASN A 70 10.21 -11.08 -7.68
N ILE A 71 10.51 -9.88 -7.17
CA ILE A 71 10.82 -9.67 -5.75
C ILE A 71 9.52 -9.61 -4.94
N PRO A 72 9.42 -10.29 -3.78
CA PRO A 72 8.30 -10.11 -2.86
C PRO A 72 8.16 -8.67 -2.39
N VAL A 73 6.94 -8.13 -2.45
CA VAL A 73 6.64 -6.74 -2.11
C VAL A 73 5.69 -6.68 -0.92
N ILE A 74 6.02 -5.85 0.05
CA ILE A 74 5.11 -5.34 1.07
C ILE A 74 4.84 -3.88 0.73
N THR A 75 3.58 -3.47 0.65
CA THR A 75 3.24 -2.09 0.30
C THR A 75 2.17 -1.51 1.21
N MET A 76 2.42 -0.28 1.68
CA MET A 76 1.44 0.56 2.34
C MET A 76 0.50 1.27 1.36
N ASN A 77 0.76 1.17 0.05
CA ASN A 77 -0.02 1.85 -0.97
C ASN A 77 -1.26 1.03 -1.34
N ILE A 78 -2.32 1.74 -1.71
CA ILE A 78 -3.62 1.15 -2.12
C ILE A 78 -3.86 1.30 -3.64
N ASP A 79 -2.86 1.79 -4.37
CA ASP A 79 -2.92 2.21 -5.79
C ASP A 79 -2.80 1.06 -6.81
N SER A 80 -2.45 -0.14 -6.35
CA SER A 80 -2.24 -1.34 -7.17
C SER A 80 -1.13 -1.23 -8.24
N LEU A 81 -0.24 -0.22 -8.18
CA LEU A 81 0.79 -0.01 -9.21
C LEU A 81 1.84 -1.13 -9.27
N HIS A 82 2.15 -1.78 -8.14
CA HIS A 82 3.01 -2.98 -8.13
C HIS A 82 2.39 -4.14 -8.91
N LYS A 83 1.10 -4.43 -8.69
CA LYS A 83 0.40 -5.48 -9.44
C LYS A 83 0.32 -5.14 -10.93
N ARG A 84 0.02 -3.88 -11.25
CA ARG A 84 -0.06 -3.39 -12.64
C ARG A 84 1.30 -3.42 -13.35
N ALA A 85 2.41 -3.27 -12.62
CA ALA A 85 3.76 -3.49 -13.17
C ALA A 85 4.11 -4.95 -13.44
N GLY A 86 3.32 -5.89 -12.92
CA GLY A 86 3.53 -7.34 -13.07
C GLY A 86 4.11 -8.04 -11.82
N SER A 87 4.22 -7.36 -10.68
CA SER A 87 4.60 -8.03 -9.42
C SER A 87 3.52 -9.03 -9.00
N THR A 88 3.89 -10.29 -8.80
CA THR A 88 2.96 -11.38 -8.49
C THR A 88 2.85 -11.70 -7.00
N ASN A 89 3.90 -11.42 -6.22
CA ASN A 89 3.93 -11.62 -4.77
C ASN A 89 3.85 -10.27 -4.04
N VAL A 90 2.63 -9.76 -3.83
CA VAL A 90 2.38 -8.44 -3.22
C VAL A 90 1.48 -8.55 -2.00
N ILE A 91 2.00 -8.12 -0.84
CA ILE A 91 1.27 -7.93 0.41
C ILE A 91 0.85 -6.46 0.53
N GLU A 92 -0.39 -6.17 0.17
CA GLU A 92 -1.04 -4.87 0.35
C GLU A 92 -1.49 -4.72 1.81
N ILE A 93 -0.61 -4.24 2.69
CA ILE A 93 -0.89 -4.22 4.14
C ILE A 93 -1.97 -3.21 4.52
N HIS A 94 -2.14 -2.15 3.75
CA HIS A 94 -3.21 -1.18 3.94
C HIS A 94 -4.45 -1.45 3.06
N GLY A 95 -4.54 -2.64 2.48
CA GLY A 95 -5.63 -3.01 1.59
C GLY A 95 -5.50 -2.38 0.20
N ASN A 96 -6.62 -2.28 -0.53
CA ASN A 96 -6.66 -1.80 -1.90
C ASN A 96 -8.04 -1.20 -2.25
N LEU A 97 -8.11 -0.60 -3.43
CA LEU A 97 -9.32 0.05 -3.95
C LEU A 97 -10.13 -0.87 -4.88
N GLU A 98 -10.00 -2.19 -4.78
CA GLU A 98 -10.69 -3.12 -5.70
C GLU A 98 -12.14 -3.40 -5.26
N TYR A 99 -12.39 -3.46 -3.95
CA TYR A 99 -13.69 -3.86 -3.42
C TYR A 99 -14.04 -3.22 -2.09
N VAL A 100 -15.32 -3.29 -1.75
CA VAL A 100 -15.88 -2.98 -0.44
C VAL A 100 -16.62 -4.21 0.09
N TYR A 101 -16.92 -4.26 1.37
CA TYR A 101 -17.60 -5.41 1.96
C TYR A 101 -18.68 -5.01 2.96
N CYS A 102 -19.74 -5.83 3.03
CA CYS A 102 -20.76 -5.67 4.05
C CYS A 102 -20.16 -6.05 5.42
N PRO A 103 -20.25 -5.17 6.45
CA PRO A 103 -19.70 -5.49 7.76
C PRO A 103 -20.43 -6.65 8.44
N LYS A 104 -21.72 -6.86 8.14
CA LYS A 104 -22.55 -7.91 8.74
C LYS A 104 -22.33 -9.29 8.14
N CYS A 105 -22.42 -9.45 6.83
CA CYS A 105 -22.35 -10.77 6.17
C CYS A 105 -21.05 -11.02 5.39
N ARG A 106 -20.11 -10.06 5.39
CA ARG A 106 -18.80 -10.12 4.72
C ARG A 106 -18.83 -10.26 3.20
N LYS A 107 -20.02 -10.18 2.57
CA LYS A 107 -20.15 -10.18 1.11
C LYS A 107 -19.38 -9.01 0.50
N LYS A 108 -18.57 -9.30 -0.51
CA LYS A 108 -17.76 -8.32 -1.25
C LYS A 108 -18.54 -7.77 -2.44
N TYR A 109 -18.27 -6.52 -2.77
CA TYR A 109 -18.81 -5.78 -3.90
C TYR A 109 -17.68 -5.00 -4.54
N ASP A 110 -17.69 -4.88 -5.87
CA ASP A 110 -16.78 -3.95 -6.56
C ASP A 110 -16.92 -2.54 -5.96
N ILE A 111 -15.80 -1.83 -5.79
CA ILE A 111 -15.79 -0.50 -5.18
C ILE A 111 -16.69 0.50 -5.91
N GLU A 112 -16.88 0.33 -7.22
CA GLU A 112 -17.73 1.17 -8.08
C GLU A 112 -19.20 1.14 -7.64
N ILE A 113 -19.61 0.08 -6.94
CA ILE A 113 -20.96 -0.01 -6.36
C ILE A 113 -21.09 1.01 -5.23
N ALA A 114 -20.08 1.13 -4.35
CA ALA A 114 -20.13 2.06 -3.23
C ALA A 114 -20.10 3.53 -3.66
N TYR A 115 -19.48 3.85 -4.81
CA TYR A 115 -19.50 5.21 -5.35
C TYR A 115 -20.88 5.65 -5.86
N LYS A 116 -21.78 4.70 -6.13
CA LYS A 116 -23.16 4.96 -6.52
C LYS A 116 -24.11 4.86 -5.33
N ASN A 117 -23.91 3.86 -4.48
CA ASN A 117 -24.70 3.62 -3.28
C ASN A 117 -23.84 2.93 -2.22
N ILE A 118 -23.62 3.62 -1.11
CA ILE A 118 -22.76 3.14 -0.02
C ILE A 118 -23.40 2.02 0.81
N TYR A 119 -24.68 1.69 0.59
CA TYR A 119 -25.38 0.65 1.34
C TYR A 119 -25.33 -0.71 0.63
N SER A 120 -25.06 -1.74 1.42
CA SER A 120 -25.05 -3.13 0.97
C SER A 120 -26.46 -3.58 0.57
N LYS A 121 -26.58 -4.14 -0.64
CA LYS A 121 -27.86 -4.66 -1.15
C LYS A 121 -28.44 -5.81 -0.31
N CYS A 122 -27.59 -6.52 0.43
CA CYS A 122 -27.98 -7.70 1.21
C CYS A 122 -28.45 -7.40 2.63
N CYS A 123 -27.96 -6.33 3.25
CA CYS A 123 -28.17 -6.09 4.68
C CYS A 123 -28.52 -4.64 5.01
N SER A 124 -28.55 -3.74 4.02
CA SER A 124 -28.75 -2.30 4.21
C SER A 124 -27.74 -1.64 5.16
N GLU A 125 -26.60 -2.29 5.40
CA GLU A 125 -25.47 -1.74 6.14
C GLU A 125 -24.60 -0.87 5.24
N VAL A 126 -23.99 0.18 5.79
CA VAL A 126 -22.93 0.93 5.09
C VAL A 126 -21.78 -0.03 4.80
N LEU A 127 -21.34 -0.06 3.54
CA LEU A 127 -20.23 -0.88 3.08
C LEU A 127 -18.92 -0.38 3.69
N ASN A 128 -18.14 -1.29 4.27
CA ASN A 128 -16.80 -0.97 4.73
C ASN A 128 -15.83 -0.99 3.54
N PRO A 129 -14.93 0.00 3.44
CA PRO A 129 -13.90 -0.01 2.41
C PRO A 129 -12.82 -1.07 2.73
N ASN A 130 -12.21 -1.64 1.70
CA ASN A 130 -11.03 -2.52 1.84
C ASN A 130 -9.73 -1.72 1.98
N VAL A 131 -9.74 -0.64 2.76
CA VAL A 131 -8.52 0.12 3.09
C VAL A 131 -8.37 0.20 4.60
N VAL A 132 -7.13 0.21 5.07
CA VAL A 132 -6.81 0.41 6.49
C VAL A 132 -6.78 1.90 6.78
N LEU A 133 -7.63 2.34 7.72
CA LEU A 133 -7.71 3.73 8.16
C LEU A 133 -6.94 3.94 9.47
N TYR A 134 -6.67 5.20 9.82
CA TYR A 134 -6.19 5.51 11.16
C TYR A 134 -7.20 5.01 12.20
N GLY A 135 -6.72 4.16 13.12
CA GLY A 135 -7.53 3.48 14.13
C GLY A 135 -7.91 2.03 13.79
N ASP A 136 -7.62 1.55 12.57
CA ASP A 136 -7.85 0.17 12.18
C ASP A 136 -6.65 -0.74 12.52
N MET A 137 -6.95 -2.03 12.74
CA MET A 137 -5.93 -3.08 12.72
C MET A 137 -5.48 -3.35 11.29
N ILE A 138 -4.20 -3.65 11.10
CA ILE A 138 -3.62 -4.05 9.80
C ILE A 138 -3.83 -5.57 9.61
N PRO A 139 -4.71 -6.04 8.71
CA PRO A 139 -5.06 -7.46 8.64
C PRO A 139 -3.90 -8.37 8.27
N LYS A 140 -3.03 -7.90 7.36
CA LYS A 140 -1.87 -8.65 6.85
C LYS A 140 -0.56 -8.35 7.60
N TYR A 141 -0.65 -7.81 8.82
CA TYR A 141 0.52 -7.41 9.58
C TYR A 141 1.43 -8.60 9.91
N THR A 142 0.85 -9.73 10.34
CA THR A 142 1.60 -10.96 10.65
C THR A 142 2.30 -11.51 9.40
N GLU A 143 1.61 -11.57 8.25
CA GLU A 143 2.19 -12.00 6.98
C GLU A 143 3.39 -11.11 6.57
N ALA A 144 3.25 -9.79 6.74
CA ALA A 144 4.33 -8.85 6.48
C ALA A 144 5.52 -9.05 7.44
N LEU A 145 5.25 -9.28 8.73
CA LEU A 145 6.28 -9.57 9.73
C LEU A 145 7.05 -10.85 9.41
N GLU A 146 6.37 -11.93 9.07
CA GLU A 146 7.00 -13.20 8.67
C GLU A 146 7.89 -13.01 7.44
N LEU A 147 7.44 -12.22 6.47
CA LEU A 147 8.22 -11.95 5.26
C LEU A 147 9.48 -11.12 5.54
N VAL A 148 9.40 -10.06 6.36
CA VAL A 148 10.57 -9.23 6.70
C VAL A 148 11.53 -9.88 7.68
N THR A 149 11.08 -10.84 8.48
CA THR A 149 11.96 -11.60 9.40
C THR A 149 12.64 -12.78 8.71
N ASN A 150 12.20 -13.15 7.50
CA ASN A 150 12.76 -14.23 6.69
C ASN A 150 13.40 -13.73 5.38
N THR A 151 14.17 -12.64 5.47
CA THR A 151 14.91 -12.05 4.34
C THR A 151 16.35 -11.71 4.74
N GLU A 152 17.28 -11.84 3.81
CA GLU A 152 18.67 -11.38 3.98
C GLU A 152 18.78 -9.86 3.85
N MET A 153 17.88 -9.24 3.08
CA MET A 153 17.83 -7.80 2.85
C MET A 153 16.40 -7.28 2.78
N LEU A 154 16.16 -6.13 3.39
CA LEU A 154 14.95 -5.33 3.22
C LEU A 154 15.31 -4.03 2.49
N LEU A 155 14.78 -3.86 1.28
CA LEU A 155 14.87 -2.61 0.52
C LEU A 155 13.63 -1.77 0.78
N VAL A 156 13.80 -0.66 1.49
CA VAL A 156 12.72 0.26 1.83
C VAL A 156 12.68 1.40 0.80
N ILE A 157 11.50 1.68 0.25
CA ILE A 157 11.35 2.65 -0.85
C ILE A 157 10.22 3.63 -0.57
N GLY A 158 10.53 4.93 -0.62
CA GLY A 158 9.53 5.99 -0.59
C GLY A 158 8.67 6.02 0.68
N THR A 159 9.29 5.83 1.84
CA THR A 159 8.62 5.83 3.15
C THR A 159 9.07 7.02 4.00
N SER A 160 8.13 7.80 4.54
CA SER A 160 8.45 8.92 5.45
C SER A 160 8.71 8.50 6.90
N PHE A 161 8.46 7.24 7.25
CA PHE A 161 8.55 6.72 8.63
C PHE A 161 7.68 7.47 9.66
N TYR A 162 6.72 8.28 9.19
CA TYR A 162 5.83 9.01 10.07
C TYR A 162 4.96 8.08 10.92
N THR A 163 4.44 7.00 10.32
CA THR A 163 3.62 6.00 11.02
C THR A 163 4.47 4.86 11.55
N SER A 164 4.10 4.31 12.72
CA SER A 164 4.87 3.25 13.38
C SER A 164 5.07 2.01 12.50
N THR A 165 4.11 1.68 11.62
CA THR A 165 4.16 0.50 10.73
C THR A 165 5.50 0.34 10.02
N ALA A 166 6.04 1.43 9.45
CA ALA A 166 7.30 1.37 8.73
C ALA A 166 8.49 1.15 9.67
N THR A 167 8.50 1.86 10.80
CA THR A 167 9.53 1.73 11.84
C THR A 167 9.52 0.33 12.45
N ASP A 168 8.34 -0.23 12.68
CA ASP A 168 8.14 -1.55 13.29
C ASP A 168 8.64 -2.65 12.36
N LEU A 169 8.18 -2.70 11.10
CA LEU A 169 8.61 -3.71 10.13
C LEU A 169 10.13 -3.66 9.88
N VAL A 170 10.71 -2.46 9.76
CA VAL A 170 12.16 -2.30 9.62
C VAL A 170 12.89 -2.73 10.89
N GLY A 171 12.35 -2.41 12.07
CA GLY A 171 12.90 -2.83 13.36
C GLY A 171 12.95 -4.35 13.50
N TRP A 172 11.90 -5.05 13.10
CA TRP A 172 11.84 -6.51 13.10
C TRP A 172 12.81 -7.14 12.11
N ALA A 173 12.90 -6.61 10.89
CA ALA A 173 13.89 -7.05 9.91
C ALA A 173 15.33 -6.94 10.44
N LYS A 174 15.68 -5.79 11.05
CA LYS A 174 17.00 -5.59 11.68
C LYS A 174 17.28 -6.59 12.79
N ARG A 175 16.31 -6.83 13.67
CA ARG A 175 16.44 -7.80 14.77
C ARG A 175 16.63 -9.23 14.26
N ALA A 176 16.05 -9.57 13.12
CA ALA A 176 16.24 -10.85 12.45
C ALA A 176 17.57 -10.95 11.66
N GLY A 177 18.38 -9.88 11.63
CA GLY A 177 19.68 -9.86 10.96
C GLY A 177 19.66 -9.41 9.50
N ALA A 178 18.53 -8.93 8.98
CA ALA A 178 18.45 -8.44 7.61
C ALA A 178 19.26 -7.13 7.44
N LYS A 179 19.96 -7.01 6.32
CA LYS A 179 20.54 -5.73 5.87
C LYS A 179 19.41 -4.80 5.43
N ILE A 180 19.50 -3.53 5.79
CA ILE A 180 18.48 -2.54 5.43
C ILE A 180 19.09 -1.52 4.47
N GLU A 181 18.45 -1.36 3.31
CA GLU A 181 18.75 -0.30 2.35
C GLU A 181 17.52 0.60 2.21
N ILE A 182 17.71 1.92 2.07
CA ILE A 182 16.60 2.88 2.01
C ILE A 182 16.77 3.80 0.81
N ILE A 183 15.79 3.81 -0.09
CA ILE A 183 15.71 4.70 -1.26
C ILE A 183 14.45 5.57 -1.16
N ASN A 184 14.58 6.75 -0.58
CA ASN A 184 13.45 7.68 -0.38
C ASN A 184 13.33 8.78 -1.44
N GLN A 185 14.40 9.05 -2.19
CA GLN A 185 14.42 10.06 -3.25
C GLN A 185 14.84 9.42 -4.57
N ASN A 186 14.39 9.99 -5.68
CA ASN A 186 14.72 9.53 -7.04
C ASN A 186 14.53 8.02 -7.23
N ALA A 187 13.46 7.46 -6.65
CA ALA A 187 13.20 6.02 -6.64
C ALA A 187 13.12 5.46 -8.07
N LYS A 188 12.55 6.21 -9.02
CA LYS A 188 12.48 5.81 -10.43
C LYS A 188 13.85 5.52 -11.06
N GLU A 189 14.92 6.13 -10.58
CA GLU A 189 16.28 5.97 -11.13
C GLU A 189 17.12 5.04 -10.26
N LEU A 190 17.07 5.23 -8.94
CA LEU A 190 17.93 4.51 -8.00
C LEU A 190 17.49 3.06 -7.78
N VAL A 191 16.19 2.76 -7.79
CA VAL A 191 15.70 1.39 -7.60
C VAL A 191 16.15 0.46 -8.73
N PRO A 192 15.95 0.80 -10.02
CA PRO A 192 16.45 -0.05 -11.12
C PRO A 192 17.96 -0.24 -11.09
N LYS A 193 18.73 0.82 -10.76
CA LYS A 193 20.18 0.75 -10.63
C LYS A 193 20.59 -0.21 -9.51
N PHE A 194 20.03 -0.02 -8.32
CA PHE A 194 20.30 -0.85 -7.16
C PHE A 194 20.02 -2.33 -7.44
N LEU A 195 18.85 -2.65 -7.99
CA LEU A 195 18.45 -4.03 -8.25
C LEU A 195 19.34 -4.69 -9.32
N ARG A 196 19.73 -3.95 -10.36
CA ARG A 196 20.70 -4.45 -11.35
C ARG A 196 22.05 -4.78 -10.69
N ASP A 197 22.56 -3.90 -9.84
CA ASP A 197 23.84 -4.11 -9.17
C ASP A 197 23.77 -5.22 -8.10
N PHE A 198 22.59 -5.46 -7.52
CA PHE A 198 22.34 -6.52 -6.55
C PHE A 198 22.29 -7.92 -7.20
N PHE A 199 21.60 -8.06 -8.34
CA PHE A 199 21.41 -9.35 -9.02
C PHE A 199 22.50 -9.70 -10.03
N ASN A 200 23.33 -8.75 -10.45
CA ASN A 200 24.48 -9.01 -11.33
C ASN A 200 25.79 -9.35 -10.58
N LYS A 201 25.74 -9.45 -9.26
CA LYS A 201 26.83 -9.95 -8.40
C LYS A 201 26.59 -11.42 -8.09
#